data_AF-A0A9C6XV82-F1
#
_entry.id   AF-A0A9C6XV82-F1
#
_cell.length_a   1.000
_cell.length_b   1.000
_cell.length_c   1.000
_cell.angle_alpha   90.00
_cell.angle_beta   90.00
_cell.angle_gamma   90.00
#
_symmetry.space_group_name_H-M   'P 1'
#
loop_
_entity.id
_entity.type
_entity.pdbx_description
1 polymer ?
#
loop_
_entity_poly.entity_id
_entity_poly.type
_entity_poly.pdbx_seq_one_letter_code
_entity_poly.pdbx_strand_id
1 'polypeptide(L)'
;MAADTEEPKKDAAPGGSEDERLEFIFEYLSKSLRLKQEKWAKMMSNEELRFVVMEFLERTTSNVLVMLLSPAGVLTPVLGFPTNAKGKSSYFIRKRKEPVTKENLRDLLIFGDMAPRPVEELAVLVDEVFMPLLVNPVNQRGWPTVVAEDVKKHLYGLKCDLYEVRGRMNGQTLLPMPLNVAKVYQVHRDLVDRWVKAM
;
A
#
# COMPACT_ATOMS: atom_id res chain seq x y z
N MET A 1 -6.97 64.28 -29.67
CA MET A 1 -7.13 62.98 -30.32
C MET A 1 -5.97 62.12 -29.82
N ALA A 2 -6.06 61.68 -28.56
CA ALA A 2 -5.06 60.85 -27.92
C ALA A 2 -5.56 59.41 -28.01
N ALA A 3 -4.83 58.56 -28.72
CA ALA A 3 -5.09 57.14 -28.77
C ALA A 3 -4.38 56.52 -27.56
N ASP A 4 -5.16 56.09 -26.57
CA ASP A 4 -4.69 55.32 -25.44
C ASP A 4 -4.20 53.95 -25.91
N THR A 5 -2.94 53.68 -25.59
CA THR A 5 -2.29 52.38 -25.73
C THR A 5 -2.84 51.44 -24.66
N GLU A 6 -3.63 50.45 -25.04
CA GLU A 6 -4.00 49.34 -24.14
C GLU A 6 -2.80 48.40 -23.95
N GLU A 7 -2.18 48.47 -22.77
CA GLU A 7 -1.32 47.40 -22.26
C GLU A 7 -2.17 46.19 -21.85
N PRO A 8 -1.77 44.93 -22.16
CA PRO A 8 -2.53 43.77 -21.73
C PRO A 8 -2.40 43.57 -20.22
N LYS A 9 -3.57 43.49 -19.58
CA LYS A 9 -3.79 43.14 -18.18
C LYS A 9 -2.96 41.91 -17.78
N LYS A 10 -2.09 42.11 -16.80
CA LYS A 10 -1.41 41.06 -16.04
C LYS A 10 -2.50 40.27 -15.31
N ASP A 11 -2.85 39.09 -15.81
CA ASP A 11 -3.84 38.23 -15.16
C ASP A 11 -3.38 37.93 -13.74
N ALA A 12 -4.15 38.46 -12.81
CA ALA A 12 -3.98 38.30 -11.39
C ALA A 12 -4.14 36.82 -11.05
N ALA A 13 -3.18 36.28 -10.30
CA ALA A 13 -3.33 35.02 -9.60
C ALA A 13 -4.64 35.04 -8.78
N PRO A 14 -5.52 34.04 -8.87
CA PRO A 14 -6.63 33.94 -7.95
C PRO A 14 -6.07 33.41 -6.62
N GLY A 15 -5.97 34.31 -5.65
CA GLY A 15 -5.75 33.94 -4.26
C GLY A 15 -6.94 33.15 -3.71
N GLY A 16 -6.64 32.12 -2.92
CA GLY A 16 -7.48 31.73 -1.78
C GLY A 16 -8.52 30.63 -1.97
N SER A 17 -8.47 29.78 -3.00
CA SER A 17 -9.23 28.52 -2.96
C SER A 17 -8.39 27.45 -2.26
N GLU A 18 -8.93 26.77 -1.25
CA GLU A 18 -8.28 25.60 -0.64
C GLU A 18 -7.81 24.62 -1.74
N ASP A 19 -6.59 24.12 -1.62
CA ASP A 19 -6.03 23.20 -2.61
C ASP A 19 -6.76 21.85 -2.49
N GLU A 20 -7.64 21.54 -3.45
CA GLU A 20 -8.41 20.29 -3.51
C GLU A 20 -7.52 19.03 -3.40
N ARG A 21 -6.24 19.11 -3.80
CA ARG A 21 -5.29 17.99 -3.66
C ARG A 21 -4.99 17.73 -2.18
N LEU A 22 -4.86 18.80 -1.40
CA LEU A 22 -4.66 18.74 0.05
C LEU A 22 -5.93 18.28 0.76
N GLU A 23 -7.10 18.74 0.29
CA GLU A 23 -8.39 18.27 0.80
C GLU A 23 -8.55 16.76 0.59
N PHE A 24 -8.22 16.25 -0.59
CA PHE A 24 -8.26 14.80 -0.86
C PHE A 24 -7.37 14.00 0.12
N ILE A 25 -6.13 14.45 0.33
CA ILE A 25 -5.21 13.79 1.25
C ILE A 25 -5.80 13.82 2.66
N PHE A 26 -6.29 14.98 3.10
CA PHE A 26 -6.90 15.13 4.41
C PHE A 26 -8.15 14.25 4.58
N GLU A 27 -9.02 14.20 3.58
CA GLU A 27 -10.24 13.38 3.60
C GLU A 27 -9.87 11.91 3.77
N TYR A 28 -8.88 11.41 3.03
CA TYR A 28 -8.40 10.04 3.18
C TYR A 28 -7.85 9.78 4.59
N LEU A 29 -6.97 10.65 5.09
CA LEU A 29 -6.36 10.52 6.43
C LEU A 29 -7.40 10.60 7.55
N SER A 30 -8.43 11.44 7.40
CA SER A 30 -9.52 11.56 8.37
C SER A 30 -10.31 10.25 8.50
N LYS A 31 -10.55 9.55 7.38
CA LYS A 31 -11.26 8.26 7.35
C LYS A 31 -10.36 7.12 7.83
N SER A 32 -9.13 7.05 7.33
CA SER A 32 -8.22 5.94 7.60
C SER A 32 -7.58 6.00 8.99
N LEU A 33 -6.99 7.14 9.36
CA LEU A 33 -6.24 7.33 10.61
C LEU A 33 -7.10 7.92 11.72
N ARG A 34 -8.39 8.19 11.46
CA ARG A 34 -9.27 8.97 12.36
C ARG A 34 -8.65 10.31 12.74
N LEU A 35 -7.95 10.91 11.77
CA LEU A 35 -7.20 12.15 11.98
C LEU A 35 -8.18 13.31 12.21
N LYS A 36 -7.96 14.08 13.27
CA LYS A 36 -8.71 15.31 13.56
C LYS A 36 -8.15 16.48 12.75
N GLN A 37 -9.03 17.40 12.34
CA GLN A 37 -8.67 18.61 11.59
C GLN A 37 -7.60 19.46 12.28
N GLU A 38 -7.63 19.55 13.62
CA GLU A 38 -6.62 20.26 14.41
C GLU A 38 -5.19 19.76 14.15
N LYS A 39 -5.00 18.43 14.04
CA LYS A 39 -3.69 17.82 13.81
C LYS A 39 -3.19 18.09 12.39
N TRP A 40 -4.09 18.05 11.41
CA TRP A 40 -3.80 18.41 10.02
C TRP A 40 -3.40 19.88 9.91
N ALA A 41 -4.21 20.78 10.48
CA ALA A 41 -3.93 22.22 10.48
C ALA A 41 -2.57 22.51 11.13
N LYS A 42 -2.26 21.90 12.28
CA LYS A 42 -0.96 22.05 12.94
C LYS A 42 0.22 21.63 12.07
N MET A 43 0.08 20.54 11.30
CA MET A 43 1.11 20.09 10.37
C MET A 43 1.27 21.04 9.19
N MET A 44 0.16 21.49 8.60
CA MET A 44 0.14 22.42 7.47
C MET A 44 0.63 23.84 7.83
N SER A 45 0.54 24.23 9.11
CA SER A 45 1.12 25.48 9.61
C SER A 45 2.65 25.44 9.78
N ASN A 46 3.25 24.24 9.79
CA ASN A 46 4.70 24.09 9.80
C ASN A 46 5.22 24.13 8.35
N GLU A 47 6.01 25.14 8.01
CA GLU A 47 6.51 25.35 6.64
C GLU A 47 7.34 24.18 6.12
N GLU A 48 8.18 23.56 6.95
CA GLU A 48 9.01 22.41 6.54
C GLU A 48 8.15 21.18 6.24
N LEU A 49 7.19 20.87 7.11
CA LEU A 49 6.31 19.71 6.90
C LEU A 49 5.37 19.93 5.72
N ARG A 50 4.84 21.15 5.58
CA ARG A 50 4.04 21.55 4.42
C ARG A 50 4.85 21.45 3.13
N PHE A 51 6.09 21.91 3.13
CA PHE A 51 6.97 21.84 1.96
C PHE A 51 7.13 20.41 1.47
N VAL A 52 7.28 19.42 2.36
CA VAL A 52 7.37 18.00 1.98
C VAL A 52 6.13 17.52 1.22
N VAL A 53 4.93 17.90 1.66
CA VAL A 53 3.67 17.54 0.98
C VAL A 53 3.58 18.22 -0.39
N MET A 54 3.90 19.52 -0.45
CA MET A 54 3.86 20.27 -1.71
C MET A 54 4.93 19.79 -2.70
N GLU A 55 6.11 19.43 -2.23
CA GLU A 55 7.16 18.82 -3.05
C GLU A 55 6.65 17.53 -3.69
N PHE A 56 5.96 16.67 -2.94
CA PHE A 56 5.31 15.49 -3.51
C PHE A 56 4.16 15.83 -4.47
N LEU A 57 3.48 16.96 -4.36
CA LEU A 57 2.39 17.28 -5.30
C LEU A 57 2.92 17.93 -6.58
N GLU A 58 3.93 18.79 -6.46
CA GLU A 58 4.43 19.64 -7.54
C GLU A 58 5.63 19.03 -8.28
N ARG A 59 6.57 18.41 -7.56
CA ARG A 59 7.79 17.86 -8.14
C ARG A 59 7.63 16.38 -8.43
N THR A 60 8.37 15.88 -9.42
CA THR A 60 8.40 14.46 -9.83
C THR A 60 9.64 13.73 -9.33
N THR A 61 10.37 14.33 -8.38
CA THR A 61 11.61 13.80 -7.79
C THR A 61 11.35 12.58 -6.91
N SER A 62 10.22 12.58 -6.20
CA SER A 62 9.82 11.51 -5.29
C SER A 62 8.47 10.93 -5.71
N ASN A 63 8.39 9.61 -5.82
CA ASN A 63 7.15 8.91 -6.19
C ASN A 63 6.34 8.46 -4.98
N VAL A 64 6.83 8.65 -3.77
CA VAL A 64 6.22 8.11 -2.54
C VAL A 64 6.13 9.23 -1.51
N LEU A 65 4.93 9.42 -0.96
CA LEU A 65 4.66 10.20 0.23
C LEU A 65 4.06 9.28 1.29
N VAL A 66 4.59 9.31 2.50
CA VAL A 66 4.05 8.57 3.64
C VAL A 66 3.68 9.54 4.75
N MET A 67 2.45 9.41 5.24
CA MET A 67 1.90 10.17 6.36
C MET A 67 1.97 9.33 7.62
N LEU A 68 2.83 9.73 8.55
CA LEU A 68 3.08 9.03 9.80
C LEU A 68 2.36 9.73 10.95
N LEU A 69 1.59 8.96 11.72
CA LEU A 69 1.02 9.44 12.96
C LEU A 69 1.80 8.84 14.13
N SER A 70 2.49 9.70 14.88
CA SER A 70 3.23 9.26 16.07
C SER A 70 2.26 8.87 17.20
N PRO A 71 2.69 8.05 18.17
CA PRO A 71 1.89 7.76 19.37
C PRO A 71 1.49 9.01 20.16
N ALA A 72 2.32 10.07 20.11
CA ALA A 72 2.03 11.38 20.70
C ALA A 72 0.98 12.19 19.88
N GLY A 73 0.49 11.63 18.78
CA GLY A 73 -0.52 12.24 17.93
C GLY A 73 0.00 13.31 16.97
N VAL A 74 1.31 13.36 16.74
CA VAL A 74 1.95 14.28 15.78
C VAL A 74 1.93 13.66 14.39
N LEU A 75 1.45 14.40 13.40
CA LEU A 75 1.42 13.99 12.00
C LEU A 75 2.69 14.49 11.30
N THR A 76 3.41 13.59 10.63
CA THR A 76 4.65 13.90 9.93
C THR A 76 4.63 13.30 8.51
N PRO A 77 4.75 14.12 7.46
CA PRO A 77 4.95 13.66 6.09
C PRO A 77 6.42 13.28 5.83
N VAL A 78 6.66 12.26 5.01
CA VAL A 78 8.01 11.80 4.62
C VAL A 78 8.02 11.36 3.15
N LEU A 79 9.06 11.71 2.39
CA LEU A 79 9.27 11.27 1.01
C LEU A 79 10.02 9.94 0.97
N GLY A 80 9.29 8.84 1.03
CA GLY A 80 9.85 7.48 1.01
C GLY A 80 9.36 6.61 2.16
N PHE A 81 9.78 5.34 2.16
CA PHE A 81 9.38 4.39 3.19
C PHE A 81 10.18 4.63 4.48
N PRO A 82 9.51 4.89 5.61
CA PRO A 82 10.18 5.06 6.89
C PRO A 82 10.75 3.72 7.38
N THR A 83 11.95 3.75 7.96
CA THR A 83 12.61 2.56 8.50
C THR A 83 12.09 2.13 9.87
N ASN A 84 11.34 2.99 10.56
CA ASN A 84 10.94 2.79 11.95
C ASN A 84 9.50 3.27 12.27
N ALA A 85 8.55 3.01 11.36
CA ALA A 85 7.15 3.30 11.62
C ALA A 85 6.62 2.54 12.85
N LYS A 86 6.28 3.27 13.91
CA LYS A 86 5.78 2.69 15.17
C LYS A 86 4.26 2.49 15.19
N GLY A 87 3.55 3.05 14.22
CA GLY A 87 2.10 3.01 14.13
C GLY A 87 1.61 2.84 12.69
N LYS A 88 0.28 2.78 12.54
CA LYS A 88 -0.38 2.78 11.23
C LYS A 88 0.04 4.05 10.47
N SER A 89 0.40 3.87 9.20
CA SER A 89 0.76 4.96 8.29
C SER A 89 -0.07 4.87 7.02
N SER A 90 -0.29 6.01 6.37
CA SER A 90 -0.98 6.07 5.08
C SER A 90 0.00 6.51 4.02
N TYR A 91 0.05 5.83 2.89
CA TYR A 91 0.96 6.11 1.80
C TYR A 91 0.21 6.60 0.55
N PHE A 92 0.91 7.38 -0.26
CA PHE A 92 0.50 7.85 -1.57
C PHE A 92 1.67 7.61 -2.53
N ILE A 93 1.47 6.70 -3.49
CA ILE A 93 2.46 6.29 -4.47
C ILE A 93 2.01 6.76 -5.85
N ARG A 94 2.92 7.40 -6.57
CA ARG A 94 2.67 7.89 -7.92
C ARG A 94 2.94 6.80 -8.97
N LYS A 95 1.99 6.58 -9.88
CA LYS A 95 2.11 5.59 -10.97
C LYS A 95 3.00 6.08 -12.11
N ARG A 96 2.91 7.38 -12.47
CA ARG A 96 3.63 8.01 -13.59
C ARG A 96 4.41 9.23 -13.10
N LYS A 97 5.50 9.60 -13.78
CA LYS A 97 6.32 10.79 -13.42
C LYS A 97 5.69 12.10 -13.90
N GLU A 98 4.49 12.40 -13.43
CA GLU A 98 3.70 13.59 -13.77
C GLU A 98 3.35 14.36 -12.49
N PRO A 99 3.33 15.71 -12.48
CA PRO A 99 2.84 16.47 -11.32
C PRO A 99 1.40 16.10 -10.98
N VAL A 100 1.06 16.16 -9.69
CA VAL A 100 -0.30 15.87 -9.22
C VAL A 100 -1.17 17.11 -9.43
N THR A 101 -2.17 17.00 -10.29
CA THR A 101 -3.19 18.03 -10.54
C THR A 101 -4.52 17.59 -9.95
N LYS A 102 -5.52 18.47 -9.98
CA LYS A 102 -6.85 18.19 -9.44
C LYS A 102 -7.56 17.10 -10.25
N GLU A 103 -7.32 17.07 -11.56
CA GLU A 103 -8.00 16.19 -12.52
C GLU A 103 -7.39 14.79 -12.55
N ASN A 104 -6.07 14.67 -12.35
CA ASN A 104 -5.34 13.41 -12.50
C ASN A 104 -5.20 12.61 -11.21
N LEU A 105 -5.59 13.17 -10.06
CA LEU A 105 -5.24 12.65 -8.74
C LEU A 105 -5.65 11.19 -8.53
N ARG A 106 -6.89 10.83 -8.89
CA ARG A 106 -7.45 9.48 -8.70
C ARG A 106 -6.85 8.44 -9.65
N ASP A 107 -6.45 8.85 -10.86
CA ASP A 107 -5.84 7.94 -11.82
C ASP A 107 -4.33 7.78 -11.55
N LEU A 108 -3.66 8.87 -11.18
CA LEU A 108 -2.22 8.95 -11.00
C LEU A 108 -1.72 8.32 -9.69
N LEU A 109 -2.51 8.40 -8.61
CA LEU A 109 -2.09 7.96 -7.28
C LEU A 109 -2.64 6.57 -6.92
N ILE A 110 -1.79 5.76 -6.30
CA ILE A 110 -2.17 4.59 -5.51
C ILE A 110 -2.03 5.00 -4.06
N PHE A 111 -3.10 4.94 -3.30
CA PHE A 111 -3.09 5.28 -1.89
C PHE A 111 -3.61 4.11 -1.06
N GLY A 112 -3.10 4.01 0.16
CA GLY A 112 -3.38 2.87 1.02
C GLY A 112 -2.82 3.08 2.41
N ASP A 113 -3.06 2.09 3.25
CA ASP A 113 -2.50 2.03 4.59
C ASP A 113 -1.43 0.95 4.69
N MET A 114 -0.48 1.17 5.58
CA MET A 114 0.55 0.22 5.93
C MET A 114 0.57 0.05 7.46
N ALA A 115 0.58 -1.21 7.89
CA ALA A 115 0.74 -1.58 9.29
C ALA A 115 2.17 -1.31 9.77
N PRO A 116 2.39 -1.15 11.09
CA PRO A 116 3.73 -0.92 11.64
C PRO A 116 4.70 -2.11 11.45
N ARG A 117 4.18 -3.29 11.08
CA ARG A 117 4.96 -4.51 10.87
C ARG A 117 4.73 -5.03 9.44
N PRO A 118 5.45 -4.49 8.44
CA PRO A 118 5.17 -4.77 7.03
C PRO A 118 5.41 -6.23 6.64
N VAL A 119 6.37 -6.92 7.28
CA VAL A 119 6.63 -8.35 7.01
C VAL A 119 5.50 -9.23 7.54
N GLU A 120 4.93 -8.91 8.70
CA GLU A 120 3.78 -9.64 9.24
C GLU A 120 2.54 -9.40 8.39
N GLU A 121 2.31 -8.15 7.98
CA GLU A 121 1.22 -7.78 7.08
C GLU A 121 1.32 -8.50 5.73
N LEU A 122 2.51 -8.51 5.12
CA LEU A 122 2.75 -9.21 3.85
C LEU A 122 2.53 -10.72 3.98
N ALA A 123 2.96 -11.34 5.09
CA ALA A 123 2.70 -12.76 5.32
C ALA A 123 1.20 -13.09 5.36
N VAL A 124 0.41 -12.26 6.03
CA VAL A 124 -1.05 -12.40 6.08
C VAL A 124 -1.66 -12.16 4.70
N LEU A 125 -1.21 -11.15 3.94
CA LEU A 125 -1.71 -10.89 2.59
C LEU A 125 -1.43 -12.06 1.63
N VAL A 126 -0.24 -12.66 1.72
CA VAL A 126 0.09 -13.84 0.91
C VAL A 126 -0.85 -14.99 1.25
N ASP A 127 -1.04 -15.30 2.53
CA ASP A 127 -1.83 -16.45 2.96
C ASP A 127 -3.34 -16.30 2.77
N GLU A 128 -3.89 -15.13 3.10
CA GLU A 128 -5.33 -14.91 3.13
C GLU A 128 -5.88 -14.33 1.81
N VAL A 129 -5.05 -13.66 1.02
CA VAL A 129 -5.49 -13.00 -0.22
C VAL A 129 -4.85 -13.64 -1.45
N PHE A 130 -3.53 -13.64 -1.57
CA PHE A 130 -2.88 -14.07 -2.80
C PHE A 130 -2.98 -15.58 -3.03
N MET A 131 -2.85 -16.38 -1.98
CA MET A 131 -3.01 -17.84 -2.05
C MET A 131 -4.37 -18.25 -2.61
N PRO A 132 -5.53 -17.86 -2.02
CA PRO A 132 -6.83 -18.22 -2.59
C PRO A 132 -7.09 -17.55 -3.94
N LEU A 133 -6.55 -16.34 -4.18
CA LEU A 133 -6.77 -15.64 -5.44
C LEU A 133 -6.06 -16.32 -6.61
N LEU A 134 -4.81 -16.74 -6.44
CA LEU A 134 -3.96 -17.27 -7.51
C LEU A 134 -3.97 -18.79 -7.63
N VAL A 135 -4.27 -19.53 -6.56
CA VAL A 135 -4.23 -21.01 -6.55
C VAL A 135 -5.61 -21.65 -6.77
N ASN A 136 -6.69 -20.86 -6.70
CA ASN A 136 -8.04 -21.36 -6.96
C ASN A 136 -8.21 -21.75 -8.45
N PRO A 137 -8.55 -23.01 -8.76
CA PRO A 137 -8.74 -23.47 -10.14
C PRO A 137 -9.80 -22.67 -10.91
N VAL A 138 -10.82 -22.13 -10.23
CA VAL A 138 -11.85 -21.30 -10.86
C VAL A 138 -11.27 -20.00 -11.40
N ASN A 139 -10.31 -19.41 -10.68
CA ASN A 139 -9.65 -18.16 -11.07
C ASN A 139 -8.56 -18.38 -12.13
N GLN A 140 -8.12 -19.63 -12.31
CA GLN A 140 -7.12 -20.04 -13.31
C GLN A 140 -7.75 -20.43 -14.66
N ARG A 141 -9.01 -20.05 -14.91
CA ARG A 141 -9.68 -20.35 -16.17
C ARG A 141 -8.92 -19.70 -17.34
N GLY A 142 -8.47 -20.54 -18.28
CA GLY A 142 -7.69 -20.10 -19.45
C GLY A 142 -6.18 -20.14 -19.24
N TRP A 143 -5.69 -20.51 -18.06
CA TRP A 143 -4.26 -20.71 -17.82
C TRP A 143 -3.84 -22.11 -18.29
N PRO A 144 -2.73 -22.25 -19.02
CA PRO A 144 -2.11 -23.55 -19.24
C PRO A 144 -1.76 -24.21 -17.89
N THR A 145 -1.88 -25.53 -17.80
CA THR A 145 -1.58 -26.29 -16.57
C THR A 145 -0.18 -26.01 -16.03
N VAL A 146 0.81 -25.94 -16.93
CA VAL A 146 2.20 -25.61 -16.57
C VAL A 146 2.34 -24.24 -15.91
N VAL A 147 1.56 -23.24 -16.33
CA VAL A 147 1.59 -21.89 -15.74
C VAL A 147 0.91 -21.90 -14.37
N ALA A 148 -0.22 -22.57 -14.24
CA ALA A 148 -0.93 -22.70 -12.98
C ALA A 148 -0.07 -23.41 -11.91
N GLU A 149 0.65 -24.46 -12.30
CA GLU A 149 1.57 -25.17 -11.42
C GLU A 149 2.80 -24.33 -11.04
N ASP A 150 3.35 -23.57 -12.00
CA ASP A 150 4.51 -22.71 -11.76
C ASP A 150 4.18 -21.54 -10.82
N VAL A 151 3.07 -20.82 -11.07
CA VAL A 151 2.59 -19.75 -10.19
C VAL A 151 2.33 -20.28 -8.78
N LYS A 152 1.71 -21.47 -8.68
CA LYS A 152 1.50 -22.13 -7.39
C LYS A 152 2.84 -22.36 -6.70
N LYS A 153 3.82 -22.96 -7.37
CA LYS A 153 5.15 -23.23 -6.81
C LYS A 153 5.84 -21.94 -6.31
N HIS A 154 5.84 -20.88 -7.12
CA HIS A 154 6.44 -19.59 -6.74
C HIS A 154 5.76 -18.95 -5.53
N LEU A 155 4.43 -18.99 -5.47
CA LEU A 155 3.68 -18.40 -4.36
C LEU A 155 3.94 -19.12 -3.04
N TYR A 156 4.05 -20.45 -3.08
CA TYR A 156 4.45 -21.22 -1.91
C TYR A 156 5.92 -21.01 -1.53
N GLY A 157 6.82 -20.82 -2.50
CA GLY A 157 8.19 -20.40 -2.23
C GLY A 157 8.23 -19.07 -1.47
N LEU A 158 7.52 -18.07 -1.98
CA LEU A 158 7.37 -16.76 -1.32
C LEU A 158 6.80 -16.90 0.10
N LYS A 159 5.80 -17.77 0.30
CA LYS A 159 5.26 -18.07 1.62
C LYS A 159 6.36 -18.61 2.54
N CYS A 160 7.10 -19.64 2.13
CA CYS A 160 8.19 -20.20 2.93
C CYS A 160 9.23 -19.13 3.31
N ASP A 161 9.68 -18.33 2.34
CA ASP A 161 10.65 -17.26 2.56
C ASP A 161 10.13 -16.22 3.57
N LEU A 162 8.86 -15.82 3.46
CA LEU A 162 8.24 -14.89 4.41
C LEU A 162 8.16 -15.46 5.83
N TYR A 163 7.85 -16.75 5.97
CA TYR A 163 7.84 -17.42 7.27
C TYR A 163 9.24 -17.46 7.90
N GLU A 164 10.28 -17.76 7.12
CA GLU A 164 11.66 -17.72 7.60
C GLU A 164 12.10 -16.31 8.00
N VAL A 165 11.85 -15.31 7.15
CA VAL A 165 12.20 -13.91 7.44
C VAL A 165 11.48 -13.42 8.70
N ARG A 166 10.18 -13.72 8.82
CA ARG A 166 9.40 -13.40 10.02
C ARG A 166 9.97 -14.06 11.27
N GLY A 167 10.36 -15.32 11.17
CA GLY A 167 11.01 -16.05 12.25
C GLY A 167 12.32 -15.38 12.67
N ARG A 168 13.23 -15.13 11.71
CA ARG A 168 14.52 -14.49 11.96
C ARG A 168 14.38 -13.10 12.59
N MET A 169 13.42 -12.29 12.13
CA MET A 169 13.15 -10.98 12.71
C MET A 169 12.67 -11.04 14.16
N ASN A 170 11.92 -12.09 14.51
CA ASN A 170 11.38 -12.29 15.85
C ASN A 170 12.29 -13.17 16.75
N GLY A 171 13.48 -13.56 16.27
CA GLY A 171 14.40 -14.44 17.00
C GLY A 171 13.90 -15.88 17.15
N GLN A 172 13.00 -16.33 16.26
CA GLN A 172 12.40 -17.66 16.27
C GLN A 172 12.78 -18.43 15.00
N THR A 173 13.07 -19.72 15.14
CA THR A 173 13.22 -20.59 13.97
C THR A 173 11.84 -21.12 13.58
N LEU A 174 11.24 -20.55 12.54
CA LEU A 174 9.98 -21.02 11.98
C LEU A 174 10.26 -21.96 10.80
N LEU A 175 9.75 -23.18 10.88
CA LEU A 175 9.87 -24.18 9.82
C LEU A 175 8.57 -24.22 9.02
N PRO A 176 8.55 -23.75 7.76
CA PRO A 176 7.35 -23.81 6.94
C PRO A 176 7.05 -25.28 6.58
N MET A 177 5.77 -25.63 6.63
CA MET A 177 5.32 -26.97 6.25
C MET A 177 5.51 -27.19 4.75
N PRO A 178 6.01 -28.37 4.32
CA PRO A 178 6.20 -28.66 2.90
C PRO A 178 4.92 -28.57 2.08
N LEU A 179 5.10 -28.29 0.79
CA LEU A 179 4.06 -28.37 -0.23
C LEU A 179 3.34 -29.72 -0.19
N ASN A 180 2.01 -29.69 -0.32
CA ASN A 180 1.17 -30.87 -0.44
C ASN A 180 1.15 -31.82 0.78
N VAL A 181 1.58 -31.38 1.97
CA VAL A 181 1.36 -32.16 3.20
C VAL A 181 -0.12 -32.52 3.39
N ALA A 182 -1.04 -31.63 3.00
CA ALA A 182 -2.47 -31.92 2.98
C ALA A 182 -2.84 -33.13 2.09
N LYS A 183 -2.13 -33.34 0.97
CA LYS A 183 -2.34 -34.52 0.11
C LYS A 183 -1.90 -35.80 0.81
N VAL A 184 -0.82 -35.76 1.60
CA VAL A 184 -0.37 -36.94 2.39
C VAL A 184 -1.47 -37.37 3.36
N TYR A 185 -2.09 -36.42 4.07
CA TYR A 185 -3.22 -36.70 4.96
C TYR A 185 -4.47 -37.19 4.23
N GLN A 186 -4.76 -36.65 3.04
CA GLN A 186 -5.87 -37.12 2.20
C GLN A 186 -5.64 -38.57 1.74
N VAL A 187 -4.46 -38.86 1.18
CA VAL A 187 -4.09 -40.22 0.74
C VAL A 187 -4.14 -41.21 1.91
N HIS A 188 -3.67 -40.81 3.10
CA HIS A 188 -3.75 -41.65 4.29
C HIS A 188 -5.22 -41.97 4.66
N ARG A 189 -6.11 -40.97 4.69
CA ARG A 189 -7.54 -41.19 4.92
C ARG A 189 -8.16 -42.10 3.87
N ASP A 190 -7.88 -41.85 2.59
CA ASP A 190 -8.40 -42.66 1.48
C ASP A 190 -7.91 -44.11 1.54
N LEU A 191 -6.71 -44.34 2.07
CA LEU A 191 -6.21 -45.69 2.33
C LEU A 191 -7.00 -46.31 3.49
N VAL A 192 -7.09 -45.64 4.64
CA VAL A 192 -7.83 -46.15 5.82
C VAL A 192 -9.28 -46.49 5.46
N ASP A 193 -9.99 -45.61 4.74
CA ASP A 193 -11.37 -45.85 4.31
C ASP A 193 -11.48 -47.05 3.36
N ARG A 194 -10.51 -47.25 2.47
CA ARG A 194 -10.46 -48.44 1.60
C ARG A 194 -10.22 -49.70 2.40
N TRP A 195 -9.32 -49.66 3.39
CA TRP A 195 -9.04 -50.79 4.28
C TRP A 195 -10.25 -51.16 5.13
N VAL A 196 -10.98 -50.17 5.67
CA VAL A 196 -12.21 -50.39 6.43
C VAL A 196 -13.33 -50.96 5.57
N LYS A 197 -13.47 -50.52 4.31
CA LYS A 197 -14.49 -51.05 3.38
C LYS A 197 -14.18 -52.45 2.83
N ALA A 198 -12.93 -52.88 2.88
CA ALA A 198 -12.49 -54.19 2.40
C ALA A 198 -12.56 -55.28 3.48
N MET A 199 -12.92 -54.92 4.72
CA MET A 199 -13.10 -55.79 5.88
C MET A 199 -14.59 -55.98 6.16
#